data_AF-A0A0S8FGM2-F1
#
_entry.id   AF-A0A0S8FGM2-F1
#
_cell.length_a   1.000
_cell.length_b   1.000
_cell.length_c   1.000
_cell.angle_alpha   90.00
_cell.angle_beta   90.00
_cell.angle_gamma   90.00
#
_symmetry.space_group_name_H-M   'P 1'
#
loop_
_entity.id
_entity.type
_entity.pdbx_description
1 polymer ?
#
loop_
_entity_poly.entity_id
_entity_poly.type
_entity_poly.pdbx_seq_one_letter_code
_entity_poly.pdbx_strand_id
1 'polypeptide(L)' 'MSNLPMIVRCGFHHTFGWLRRRELDNRDGYCYEAPDGDLIYSAMFTHEKAMLLYELVDAETGDHYLVDQVGSDY' A
#
# COMPACT_ATOMS: atom_id res chain seq x y z
N MET A 1 12.08 24.37 2.86
CA MET A 1 11.62 23.60 1.69
C MET A 1 11.11 22.28 2.25
N SER A 2 9.83 21.94 2.05
CA SER A 2 9.33 20.63 2.47
C SER A 2 9.92 19.57 1.54
N ASN A 3 10.70 18.67 2.10
CA ASN A 3 11.19 17.49 1.39
C ASN A 3 10.01 16.53 1.22
N LEU A 4 9.34 16.60 0.08
CA LEU A 4 8.27 15.67 -0.25
C LEU A 4 8.88 14.30 -0.54
N PRO A 5 8.20 13.22 -0.14
CA PRO A 5 8.65 11.88 -0.47
C PRO A 5 8.62 11.64 -1.97
N MET A 6 9.56 10.83 -2.45
CA MET A 6 9.72 10.52 -3.86
C MET A 6 9.14 9.14 -4.18
N ILE A 7 8.36 9.02 -5.25
CA ILE A 7 7.95 7.73 -5.79
C ILE A 7 9.17 7.08 -6.46
N VAL A 8 9.53 5.88 -6.00
CA VAL A 8 10.64 5.09 -6.56
C VAL A 8 10.14 3.97 -7.45
N ARG A 9 9.01 3.33 -7.08
CA ARG A 9 8.43 2.22 -7.84
C ARG A 9 6.91 2.21 -7.71
N CYS A 10 6.22 1.68 -8.71
CA CYS A 10 4.82 1.31 -8.61
C CYS A 10 4.59 -0.11 -9.15
N GLY A 11 3.59 -0.80 -8.59
CA GLY A 11 3.25 -2.16 -8.99
C GLY A 11 2.05 -2.70 -8.22
N PHE A 12 1.51 -3.82 -8.66
CA PHE A 12 0.42 -4.48 -7.92
C PHE A 12 0.97 -5.11 -6.62
N HIS A 13 0.08 -5.30 -5.64
CA HIS A 13 0.41 -5.86 -4.32
C HIS A 13 1.33 -7.09 -4.35
N HIS A 14 1.10 -8.03 -5.29
CA HIS A 14 1.92 -9.24 -5.43
C HIS A 14 3.37 -8.95 -5.87
N THR A 15 3.64 -7.84 -6.56
CA THR A 15 5.00 -7.39 -6.91
C THR A 15 5.82 -7.00 -5.66
N PHE A 16 5.15 -6.69 -4.55
CA PHE A 16 5.75 -6.38 -3.26
C PHE A 16 5.64 -7.54 -2.27
N GLY A 17 5.19 -8.71 -2.71
CA GLY A 17 4.99 -9.89 -1.85
C GLY A 17 3.71 -9.88 -1.02
N TRP A 18 2.84 -8.87 -1.19
CA TRP A 18 1.59 -8.79 -0.45
C TRP A 18 0.56 -9.79 -0.99
N LEU A 19 -0.14 -10.47 -0.08
CA LEU A 19 -1.13 -11.50 -0.41
C LEU A 19 -2.54 -10.97 -0.22
N ARG A 20 -3.43 -11.25 -1.16
CA ARG A 20 -4.85 -10.92 -1.04
C ARG A 20 -5.56 -11.99 -0.18
N ARG A 21 -6.21 -11.57 0.90
CA ARG A 21 -6.92 -12.46 1.83
C ARG A 21 -8.43 -12.28 1.77
N ARG A 22 -9.07 -12.83 0.72
CA ARG A 22 -10.53 -12.66 0.50
C ARG A 22 -11.37 -13.24 1.63
N GLU A 23 -10.87 -14.28 2.26
CA GLU A 23 -11.48 -14.93 3.42
C GLU A 23 -11.50 -14.04 4.68
N LEU A 24 -10.71 -12.97 4.70
CA LEU A 24 -10.63 -12.00 5.81
C LEU A 24 -11.28 -10.66 5.49
N ASP A 25 -11.92 -10.51 4.32
CA ASP A 25 -12.66 -9.30 3.97
C ASP A 25 -13.74 -9.00 5.01
N ASN A 26 -13.90 -7.73 5.32
CA ASN A 26 -14.85 -7.28 6.32
C ASN A 26 -15.47 -5.94 5.95
N ARG A 27 -16.14 -5.31 6.91
CA ARG A 27 -16.77 -4.00 6.73
C ARG A 27 -15.77 -2.88 6.43
N ASP A 28 -14.51 -3.03 6.85
CA ASP A 28 -13.45 -2.03 6.70
C ASP A 28 -12.79 -2.10 5.31
N GLY A 29 -12.99 -3.21 4.58
CA GLY A 29 -12.66 -3.33 3.17
C GLY A 29 -12.00 -4.65 2.81
N TYR A 30 -11.17 -4.59 1.79
CA TYR A 30 -10.47 -5.73 1.21
C TYR A 30 -9.15 -5.98 1.92
N CYS A 31 -8.99 -7.18 2.47
CA CYS A 31 -7.83 -7.53 3.29
C CYS A 31 -6.61 -7.92 2.44
N TYR A 32 -5.45 -7.36 2.81
CA TYR A 32 -4.14 -7.73 2.28
C TYR A 32 -3.18 -8.02 3.42
N GLU A 33 -2.36 -9.06 3.27
CA GLU A 33 -1.33 -9.47 4.21
C GLU A 33 0.05 -9.10 3.66
N ALA A 34 0.83 -8.36 4.43
CA ALA A 34 2.21 -8.01 4.15
C ALA A 34 3.15 -9.24 4.33
N PRO A 35 4.36 -9.23 3.75
CA PRO A 35 5.30 -10.34 3.87
C PRO A 35 5.72 -10.70 5.31
N ASP A 36 5.62 -9.77 6.25
CA ASP A 36 5.89 -9.96 7.68
C ASP A 36 4.65 -10.45 8.48
N GLY A 37 3.49 -10.55 7.83
CA GLY A 37 2.24 -11.03 8.42
C GLY A 37 1.26 -9.93 8.83
N ASP A 38 1.60 -8.66 8.65
CA ASP A 38 0.70 -7.56 9.00
C ASP A 38 -0.50 -7.49 8.05
N LEU A 39 -1.70 -7.24 8.61
CA LEU A 39 -2.95 -7.13 7.85
C LEU A 39 -3.36 -5.67 7.66
N ILE A 40 -3.63 -5.29 6.41
CA ILE A 40 -4.23 -4.00 6.06
C ILE A 40 -5.56 -4.19 5.34
N TYR A 41 -6.43 -3.19 5.44
CA TYR A 41 -7.73 -3.17 4.81
C TYR A 41 -7.85 -1.95 3.92
N SER A 42 -8.18 -2.19 2.65
CA SER A 42 -8.45 -1.11 1.70
C SER A 42 -9.95 -1.02 1.40
N ALA A 43 -10.53 0.17 1.60
CA ALA A 43 -11.92 0.46 1.25
C ALA A 43 -12.14 0.74 -0.25
N MET A 44 -11.10 0.92 -1.05
CA MET A 44 -11.26 1.24 -2.48
C MET A 44 -11.81 0.04 -3.26
N PHE A 45 -12.95 0.23 -3.94
CA PHE A 45 -13.66 -0.84 -4.66
C PHE A 45 -12.77 -1.64 -5.63
N THR A 46 -11.87 -0.97 -6.34
CA THR A 46 -10.94 -1.61 -7.30
C THR A 46 -9.97 -2.59 -6.61
N HIS A 47 -9.67 -2.38 -5.33
CA HIS A 47 -8.79 -3.23 -4.55
C HIS A 47 -9.45 -4.55 -4.13
N GLU A 48 -10.71 -4.81 -4.52
CA GLU A 48 -11.28 -6.14 -4.46
C GLU A 48 -10.44 -7.15 -5.27
N LYS A 49 -10.00 -6.73 -6.47
CA LYS A 49 -9.31 -7.58 -7.44
C LYS A 49 -7.81 -7.57 -7.26
N ALA A 50 -7.23 -6.37 -7.18
CA ALA A 50 -5.81 -6.15 -6.95
C ALA A 50 -5.59 -4.70 -6.49
N MET A 51 -4.76 -4.52 -5.46
CA MET A 51 -4.33 -3.21 -4.98
C MET A 51 -3.07 -2.77 -5.74
N LEU A 52 -3.06 -1.54 -6.24
CA LEU A 52 -1.86 -0.89 -6.77
C LEU A 52 -1.14 -0.22 -5.59
N LEU A 53 0.17 -0.43 -5.50
CA LEU A 53 1.01 0.14 -4.46
C LEU A 53 2.10 1.01 -5.07
N TYR A 54 2.43 2.07 -4.35
CA TYR A 54 3.52 2.99 -4.63
C TYR A 54 4.55 2.88 -3.53
N GLU A 55 5.79 2.61 -3.92
CA GLU A 55 6.94 2.68 -3.04
C GLU A 55 7.44 4.12 -3.01
N LEU A 56 7.34 4.72 -1.84
CA LEU A 56 7.81 6.05 -1.53
C LEU A 56 9.09 5.94 -0.70
N VAL A 57 10.00 6.89 -0.93
CA VAL A 57 11.18 7.09 -0.10
C VAL A 57 11.09 8.45 0.55
N ASP A 58 11.18 8.45 1.88
CA ASP A 58 11.26 9.68 2.66
C ASP A 58 12.60 10.37 2.37
N ALA A 59 12.53 11.64 1.96
CA ALA A 59 13.71 12.37 1.51
C ALA A 59 14.60 12.88 2.65
N GLU A 60 14.16 12.83 3.91
CA GLU A 60 14.96 13.21 5.08
C GLU A 60 15.67 12.00 5.70
N THR A 61 14.94 10.89 5.85
CA THR A 61 15.41 9.68 6.54
C THR A 61 15.95 8.61 5.60
N GLY A 62 15.48 8.59 4.35
CA GLY A 62 15.73 7.50 3.41
C GLY A 62 14.85 6.28 3.64
N ASP A 63 13.86 6.35 4.53
CA ASP A 63 12.97 5.22 4.82
C ASP A 63 12.03 4.92 3.65
N HIS A 64 11.83 3.64 3.39
CA HIS A 64 10.94 3.14 2.34
C HIS A 64 9.59 2.74 2.92
N TYR A 65 8.50 3.12 2.25
CA TYR A 65 7.14 2.76 2.63
C TYR A 65 6.24 2.56 1.42
N LEU A 66 5.19 1.76 1.61
CA LEU A 66 4.19 1.46 0.59
C LEU A 66 2.88 2.15 0.91
N VAL A 67 2.30 2.79 -0.09
CA VAL A 67 0.97 3.42 -0.01
C VAL A 67 0.11 2.95 -1.17
N ASP A 68 -1.20 2.86 -0.94
CA ASP A 68 -2.17 2.51 -1.99
C ASP A 68 -2.62 3.74 -2.81
N GLN A 69 -2.30 4.95 -2.34
CA GLN A 69 -2.58 6.22 -3.00
C GLN A 69 -1.44 7.22 -2.78
N VAL A 70 -1.14 8.03 -3.80
CA VAL A 70 -0.19 9.14 -3.69
C VAL A 70 -0.97 10.44 -3.67
N GLY A 71 -0.87 11.18 -2.56
CA GLY A 71 -1.54 12.47 -2.39
C GLY A 71 -2.98 12.35 -1.88
N SER A 72 -3.11 12.06 -0.59
CA SER A 72 -4.19 12.63 0.21
C SER A 72 -3.51 13.26 1.42
N ASP A 73 -3.77 14.55 1.67
CA ASP A 73 -3.24 15.29 2.82
C ASP A 73 -3.24 14.40 4.08
N TYR A 74 -2.06 14.19 4.68
CA TYR A 74 -1.92 13.54 5.98
C TYR A 74 -2.46 14.45 7.09
#